data_AF-A0A7C4YSQ9-F1
#
_entry.id   AF-A0A7C4YSQ9-F1
#
_cell.length_a   1.000
_cell.length_b   1.000
_cell.length_c   1.000
_cell.angle_alpha   90.00
_cell.angle_beta   90.00
_cell.angle_gamma   90.00
#
_symmetry.space_group_name_H-M   'P 1'
#
loop_
_entity.id
_entity.type
_entity.pdbx_description
1 polymer ?
#
loop_
_entity_poly.entity_id
_entity_poly.type
_entity_poly.pdbx_seq_one_letter_code
_entity_poly.pdbx_strand_id
1 'polypeptide(L)'
;MSARKITVLTLAALAVMALLVGCGGKATTPAGETPAAQATTAQQAPAQPTPVPPTATPAPTQAVSAPTETPQAVEDVSKVPWLKSYRMRMTIETSGEAYADQQSSKLEMVGEFVKEPPAVRYIITGATPEDSMEMIQIGNQSWIKMGNSWMQSSQETAPNFDEQFMIFHPEQLTAGWETATKIGKEKVNGIDTTHYRFDKPTFLQFMLDEETRAKYENLDVAQIDIYLADEGYIVKMVTHMAGKGVEESKPDLAGELKSTFEVYDLNAPIEITAPEVPSVTEGLGFTIPEPAGAKQAWAQEGMVMYNVSGMTLAEAVEFYKKGFTDQGLKYIEDSSTTTDTFATLEFQGEKAKVSVMISPDQNTGTLTAVFTIEKSE
;
A
#
# COMPACT_ATOMS: atom_id res chain seq x y z
N MET A 1 3.79 3.30 45.78
CA MET A 1 4.08 2.89 44.39
C MET A 1 2.75 2.61 43.72
N SER A 2 2.24 3.58 42.95
CA SER A 2 0.89 3.57 42.39
C SER A 2 0.98 3.41 40.88
N ALA A 3 0.33 2.37 40.36
CA ALA A 3 0.21 2.07 38.95
C ALA A 3 -0.65 3.14 38.25
N ARG A 4 -0.08 3.83 37.26
CA ARG A 4 -0.84 4.74 36.39
C ARG A 4 -1.34 3.95 35.18
N LYS A 5 -2.67 3.82 35.12
CA LYS A 5 -3.42 3.34 33.97
C LYS A 5 -3.29 4.36 32.83
N ILE A 6 -2.82 3.92 31.67
CA ILE A 6 -2.84 4.70 30.42
C ILE A 6 -4.20 4.44 29.79
N THR A 7 -5.06 5.46 29.83
CA THR A 7 -6.34 5.47 29.11
C THR A 7 -6.04 5.90 27.68
N VAL A 8 -6.20 4.98 26.73
CA VAL A 8 -6.21 5.26 25.29
C VAL A 8 -7.48 6.04 24.99
N LEU A 9 -7.34 7.32 24.60
CA LEU A 9 -8.46 8.16 24.20
C LEU A 9 -8.56 8.14 22.67
N THR A 10 -9.73 7.71 22.24
CA THR A 10 -10.14 7.31 20.89
C THR A 10 -10.15 8.46 19.89
N LEU A 11 -9.59 8.20 18.70
CA LEU A 11 -9.73 8.97 17.47
C LEU A 11 -11.22 9.20 17.14
N ALA A 12 -11.64 10.45 17.05
CA ALA A 12 -12.96 10.86 16.60
C ALA A 12 -12.85 12.05 15.64
N ALA A 13 -12.56 11.79 14.36
CA ALA A 13 -12.78 12.73 13.27
C ALA A 13 -12.53 12.08 11.90
N LEU A 14 -13.45 11.21 11.43
CA LEU A 14 -13.70 11.05 9.99
C LEU A 14 -15.08 10.41 9.79
N ALA A 15 -16.12 11.24 9.81
CA ALA A 15 -17.50 10.81 9.60
C ALA A 15 -18.27 11.86 8.81
N VAL A 16 -17.94 12.07 7.53
CA VAL A 16 -18.86 12.65 6.53
C VAL A 16 -18.43 12.19 5.13
N MET A 17 -19.00 11.10 4.62
CA MET A 17 -19.36 10.93 3.19
C MET A 17 -20.13 9.61 3.01
N ALA A 18 -21.37 9.62 3.46
CA ALA A 18 -22.39 8.69 2.99
C ALA A 18 -23.56 9.54 2.55
N LEU A 19 -23.83 9.60 1.24
CA LEU A 19 -25.14 9.88 0.62
C LEU A 19 -24.97 9.97 -0.91
N LEU A 20 -25.02 8.83 -1.60
CA LEU A 20 -25.57 8.76 -2.96
C LEU A 20 -26.31 7.43 -3.13
N VAL A 21 -27.56 7.42 -2.68
CA VAL A 21 -28.56 6.41 -3.03
C VAL A 21 -29.30 6.90 -4.27
N GLY A 22 -29.20 6.12 -5.36
CA GLY A 22 -30.35 5.64 -6.12
C GLY A 22 -31.01 6.57 -7.15
N CYS A 23 -30.81 6.22 -8.42
CA CYS A 23 -31.85 6.05 -9.46
C CYS A 23 -31.21 5.16 -10.55
N GLY A 24 -31.68 3.96 -10.86
CA GLY A 24 -33.01 3.68 -11.40
C GLY A 24 -32.87 3.39 -12.89
N GLY A 25 -32.58 2.14 -13.28
CA GLY A 25 -32.38 1.74 -14.68
C GLY A 25 -32.99 0.37 -14.97
N LYS A 26 -34.09 0.39 -15.73
CA LYS A 26 -34.96 -0.74 -16.10
C LYS A 26 -34.23 -1.91 -16.76
N ALA A 27 -34.63 -3.12 -16.36
CA ALA A 27 -34.37 -4.37 -17.06
C ALA A 27 -34.99 -4.35 -18.46
N THR A 28 -34.19 -4.74 -19.47
CA THR A 28 -34.69 -5.07 -20.80
C THR A 28 -34.21 -6.47 -21.15
N THR A 29 -35.18 -7.40 -21.22
CA THR A 29 -35.02 -8.77 -21.69
C THR A 29 -34.88 -8.80 -23.21
N PRO A 30 -33.94 -9.58 -23.77
CA PRO A 30 -34.10 -10.14 -25.10
C PRO A 30 -34.50 -11.62 -25.02
N ALA A 31 -35.58 -11.96 -25.73
CA ALA A 31 -35.86 -13.28 -26.28
C ALA A 31 -34.64 -13.73 -27.12
N GLY A 32 -34.16 -14.97 -27.04
CA GLY A 32 -34.87 -16.14 -27.52
C GLY A 32 -34.29 -16.53 -28.87
N GLU A 33 -33.20 -17.32 -28.87
CA GLU A 33 -32.70 -18.01 -30.06
C GLU A 33 -32.59 -19.52 -29.82
N THR A 34 -33.02 -20.23 -30.86
CA THR A 34 -33.28 -21.65 -30.98
C THR A 34 -31.99 -22.50 -30.99
N PRO A 35 -31.96 -23.70 -30.38
CA PRO A 35 -30.81 -24.60 -30.49
C PRO A 35 -30.74 -25.22 -31.90
N ALA A 36 -29.66 -24.93 -32.62
CA ALA A 36 -29.29 -25.71 -33.81
C ALA A 36 -28.57 -26.98 -33.38
N ALA A 37 -29.12 -28.13 -33.77
CA ALA A 37 -28.52 -29.44 -33.60
C ALA A 37 -27.22 -29.54 -34.41
N GLN A 38 -26.11 -29.88 -33.74
CA GLN A 38 -24.86 -30.25 -34.40
C GLN A 38 -24.51 -31.72 -34.13
N ALA A 39 -24.06 -32.34 -35.20
CA ALA A 39 -23.99 -33.78 -35.42
C ALA A 39 -22.92 -34.47 -34.56
N THR A 40 -23.27 -35.68 -34.15
CA THR A 40 -22.43 -36.67 -33.48
C THR A 40 -21.39 -37.22 -34.48
N THR A 41 -20.11 -36.91 -34.29
CA THR A 41 -19.01 -37.68 -34.86
C THR A 41 -18.44 -38.63 -33.82
N ALA A 42 -18.56 -39.93 -34.07
CA ALA A 42 -17.99 -41.00 -33.28
C ALA A 42 -16.46 -40.93 -33.32
N GLN A 43 -15.84 -40.64 -32.17
CA GLN A 43 -14.40 -40.72 -31.99
C GLN A 43 -14.03 -42.14 -31.53
N GLN A 44 -13.13 -42.76 -32.29
CA GLN A 44 -12.64 -44.12 -32.10
C GLN A 44 -11.99 -44.32 -30.73
N ALA A 45 -12.30 -45.46 -30.12
CA ALA A 45 -11.66 -45.95 -28.90
C ALA A 45 -10.15 -46.17 -29.13
N PRO A 46 -9.27 -45.64 -28.27
CA PRO A 46 -7.86 -46.00 -28.26
C PRO A 46 -7.67 -47.48 -27.92
N ALA A 47 -6.75 -48.13 -28.61
CA ALA A 47 -6.38 -49.51 -28.43
C ALA A 47 -5.95 -49.82 -26.99
N GLN A 48 -6.42 -50.96 -26.49
CA GLN A 48 -6.08 -51.54 -25.20
C GLN A 48 -4.57 -51.83 -25.14
N PRO A 49 -3.82 -51.28 -24.15
CA PRO A 49 -2.40 -51.56 -24.01
C PRO A 49 -2.16 -53.02 -23.61
N THR A 50 -1.19 -53.64 -24.27
CA THR A 50 -0.67 -54.98 -23.98
C THR A 50 -0.04 -55.00 -22.58
N PRO A 51 -0.28 -56.04 -21.75
CA PRO A 51 0.31 -56.13 -20.42
C PRO A 51 1.83 -56.28 -20.52
N VAL A 52 2.54 -55.34 -19.90
CA VAL A 52 4.00 -55.38 -19.73
C VAL A 52 4.32 -56.41 -18.64
N PRO A 53 5.33 -57.29 -18.83
CA PRO A 53 5.74 -58.27 -17.81
C PRO A 53 6.19 -57.59 -16.50
N PRO A 54 6.04 -58.26 -15.34
CA PRO A 54 6.40 -57.69 -14.05
C PRO A 54 7.90 -57.42 -13.97
N THR A 55 8.28 -56.15 -13.98
CA THR A 55 9.62 -55.68 -13.63
C THR A 55 9.86 -55.95 -12.15
N ALA A 56 11.00 -56.57 -11.84
CA ALA A 56 11.41 -56.89 -10.48
C ALA A 56 11.37 -55.66 -9.57
N THR A 57 10.69 -55.79 -8.43
CA THR A 57 10.67 -54.83 -7.33
C THR A 57 12.10 -54.50 -6.91
N PRO A 58 12.57 -53.24 -7.04
CA PRO A 58 13.86 -52.83 -6.51
C PRO A 58 13.85 -53.02 -5.00
N ALA A 59 14.94 -53.58 -4.46
CA ALA A 59 15.15 -53.65 -3.02
C ALA A 59 15.05 -52.25 -2.40
N PRO A 60 14.49 -52.10 -1.18
CA PRO A 60 14.31 -50.81 -0.54
C PRO A 60 15.66 -50.12 -0.41
N THR A 61 15.84 -49.03 -1.18
CA THR A 61 16.95 -48.11 -1.00
C THR A 61 16.85 -47.56 0.41
N GLN A 62 17.87 -47.84 1.24
CA GLN A 62 17.99 -47.24 2.56
C GLN A 62 17.87 -45.73 2.40
N ALA A 63 16.87 -45.15 3.06
CA ALA A 63 16.73 -43.70 3.16
C ALA A 63 17.99 -43.15 3.82
N VAL A 64 18.88 -42.57 3.01
CA VAL A 64 19.95 -41.72 3.51
C VAL A 64 19.25 -40.55 4.15
N SER A 65 19.32 -40.44 5.47
CA SER A 65 18.86 -39.28 6.22
C SER A 65 19.56 -38.06 5.64
N ALA A 66 18.82 -37.25 4.87
CA ALA A 66 19.33 -35.98 4.40
C ALA A 66 19.72 -35.15 5.64
N PRO A 67 20.88 -34.46 5.63
CA PRO A 67 21.23 -33.57 6.73
C PRO A 67 20.10 -32.57 6.92
N THR A 68 19.63 -32.44 8.15
CA THR A 68 18.71 -31.38 8.57
C THR A 68 19.47 -30.06 8.46
N GLU A 69 19.45 -29.46 7.27
CA GLU A 69 19.91 -28.09 7.08
C GLU A 69 19.00 -27.17 7.89
N THR A 70 19.55 -26.54 8.93
CA THR A 70 18.85 -25.48 9.64
C THR A 70 18.53 -24.38 8.64
N PRO A 71 17.28 -23.95 8.52
CA PRO A 71 16.92 -22.91 7.58
C PRO A 71 17.62 -21.59 7.88
N GLN A 72 18.02 -20.90 6.82
CA GLN A 72 18.65 -19.58 6.90
C GLN A 72 17.65 -18.53 7.39
N ALA A 73 18.13 -17.55 8.16
CA ALA A 73 17.30 -16.44 8.57
C ALA A 73 16.83 -15.65 7.34
N VAL A 74 15.55 -15.26 7.33
CA VAL A 74 14.97 -14.46 6.26
C VAL A 74 15.41 -13.00 6.45
N GLU A 75 16.10 -12.47 5.45
CA GLU A 75 16.47 -11.06 5.36
C GLU A 75 15.47 -10.29 4.50
N ASP A 76 15.21 -9.04 4.88
CA ASP A 76 14.55 -8.08 4.02
C ASP A 76 15.43 -7.83 2.78
N VAL A 77 14.84 -7.99 1.60
CA VAL A 77 15.53 -7.82 0.31
C VAL A 77 16.21 -6.45 0.19
N SER A 78 15.64 -5.40 0.80
CA SER A 78 16.23 -4.06 0.81
C SER A 78 17.55 -3.97 1.58
N LYS A 79 17.80 -4.92 2.51
CA LYS A 79 18.99 -4.98 3.37
C LYS A 79 20.13 -5.79 2.75
N VAL A 80 19.87 -6.51 1.66
CA VAL A 80 20.88 -7.31 0.95
C VAL A 80 22.02 -6.38 0.46
N PRO A 81 23.27 -6.55 0.92
CA PRO A 81 24.31 -5.53 0.72
C PRO A 81 24.65 -5.22 -0.74
N TRP A 82 24.67 -6.26 -1.59
CA TRP A 82 25.04 -6.17 -3.00
C TRP A 82 23.92 -5.64 -3.91
N LEU A 83 22.68 -5.63 -3.41
CA LEU A 83 21.52 -5.21 -4.18
C LEU A 83 21.46 -3.67 -4.24
N LYS A 84 21.40 -3.14 -5.46
CA LYS A 84 21.34 -1.69 -5.73
C LYS A 84 19.95 -1.22 -6.12
N SER A 85 19.19 -2.09 -6.77
CA SER A 85 17.85 -1.82 -7.28
C SER A 85 17.12 -3.12 -7.52
N TYR A 86 15.79 -3.08 -7.48
CA TYR A 86 14.94 -4.21 -7.83
C TYR A 86 13.51 -3.73 -8.13
N ARG A 87 12.72 -4.60 -8.75
CA ARG A 87 11.28 -4.44 -8.85
C ARG A 87 10.58 -5.46 -7.99
N MET A 88 9.39 -5.10 -7.53
CA MET A 88 8.45 -6.05 -6.95
C MET A 88 7.10 -5.98 -7.63
N ARG A 89 6.35 -7.08 -7.55
CA ARG A 89 4.95 -7.15 -7.94
C ARG A 89 4.19 -7.84 -6.82
N MET A 90 3.08 -7.25 -6.41
CA MET A 90 2.09 -7.88 -5.56
C MET A 90 0.76 -7.97 -6.32
N THR A 91 0.09 -9.10 -6.22
CA THR A 91 -1.24 -9.31 -6.78
C THR A 91 -2.09 -9.94 -5.70
N ILE A 92 -3.21 -9.30 -5.36
CA ILE A 92 -4.22 -9.84 -4.46
C ILE A 92 -5.47 -10.11 -5.28
N GLU A 93 -5.99 -11.33 -5.19
CA GLU A 93 -7.22 -11.75 -5.82
C GLU A 93 -8.18 -12.24 -4.73
N THR A 94 -9.40 -11.71 -4.72
CA THR A 94 -10.47 -12.08 -3.80
C THR A 94 -11.64 -12.67 -4.58
N SER A 95 -12.29 -13.71 -4.04
CA SER A 95 -13.47 -14.30 -4.67
C SER A 95 -14.42 -14.96 -3.67
N GLY A 96 -15.67 -15.21 -4.06
CA GLY A 96 -16.68 -15.85 -3.21
C GLY A 96 -17.70 -14.89 -2.59
N GLU A 97 -18.63 -15.44 -1.81
CA GLU A 97 -19.78 -14.72 -1.25
C GLU A 97 -19.37 -13.58 -0.31
N ALA A 98 -18.29 -13.80 0.45
CA ALA A 98 -17.72 -12.79 1.34
C ALA A 98 -17.35 -11.49 0.59
N TYR A 99 -16.92 -11.59 -0.66
CA TYR A 99 -16.44 -10.46 -1.47
C TYR A 99 -17.42 -10.01 -2.55
N ALA A 100 -18.67 -10.51 -2.53
CA ALA A 100 -19.66 -10.24 -3.59
C ALA A 100 -19.98 -8.75 -3.82
N ASP A 101 -19.76 -7.89 -2.82
CA ASP A 101 -20.03 -6.44 -2.90
C ASP A 101 -18.78 -5.62 -3.29
N GLN A 102 -17.60 -6.25 -3.47
CA GLN A 102 -16.39 -5.54 -3.86
C GLN A 102 -16.43 -5.19 -5.35
N GLN A 103 -16.11 -3.94 -5.67
CA GLN A 103 -16.02 -3.49 -7.07
C GLN A 103 -14.84 -4.14 -7.80
N SER A 104 -13.74 -4.45 -7.10
CA SER A 104 -12.61 -5.17 -7.66
C SER A 104 -12.37 -6.47 -6.91
N SER A 105 -12.24 -7.55 -7.67
CA SER A 105 -11.75 -8.85 -7.19
C SER A 105 -10.22 -8.98 -7.33
N LYS A 106 -9.53 -7.94 -7.86
CA LYS A 106 -8.09 -7.97 -8.10
C LYS A 106 -7.45 -6.62 -7.78
N LEU A 107 -6.41 -6.65 -6.98
CA LEU A 107 -5.51 -5.53 -6.72
C LEU A 107 -4.14 -5.89 -7.27
N GLU A 108 -3.55 -5.02 -8.07
CA GLU A 108 -2.16 -5.17 -8.52
C GLU A 108 -1.33 -3.99 -8.02
N MET A 109 -0.18 -4.29 -7.46
CA MET A 109 0.81 -3.32 -7.05
C MET A 109 2.15 -3.65 -7.69
N VAL A 110 2.80 -2.63 -8.24
CA VAL A 110 4.17 -2.72 -8.73
C VAL A 110 5.02 -1.74 -7.95
N GLY A 111 6.15 -2.22 -7.43
CA GLY A 111 7.13 -1.40 -6.73
C GLY A 111 8.45 -1.37 -7.49
N GLU A 112 9.13 -0.22 -7.46
CA GLU A 112 10.50 -0.04 -7.95
C GLU A 112 11.35 0.57 -6.83
N PHE A 113 12.54 0.03 -6.61
CA PHE A 113 13.44 0.45 -5.53
C PHE A 113 14.82 0.74 -6.05
N VAL A 114 15.43 1.82 -5.54
CA VAL A 114 16.81 2.22 -5.81
C VAL A 114 17.46 2.59 -4.48
N LYS A 115 18.66 2.04 -4.23
CA LYS A 115 19.40 2.23 -2.97
C LYS A 115 20.15 3.56 -2.90
N GLU A 116 20.71 4.03 -4.01
CA GLU A 116 21.57 5.22 -4.06
C GLU A 116 21.28 6.10 -5.30
N PRO A 117 20.73 7.32 -5.12
CA PRO A 117 20.11 7.81 -3.88
C PRO A 117 18.88 6.97 -3.50
N PRO A 118 18.52 6.87 -2.20
CA PRO A 118 17.33 6.12 -1.79
C PRO A 118 16.07 6.67 -2.44
N ALA A 119 15.43 5.83 -3.26
CA ALA A 119 14.19 6.15 -3.93
C ALA A 119 13.30 4.90 -4.07
N VAL A 120 11.99 5.10 -3.91
CA VAL A 120 10.98 4.07 -4.12
C VAL A 120 9.81 4.65 -4.92
N ARG A 121 9.23 3.83 -5.78
CA ARG A 121 8.01 4.14 -6.53
C ARG A 121 7.05 2.98 -6.43
N TYR A 122 5.80 3.26 -6.07
CA TYR A 122 4.71 2.29 -6.06
C TYR A 122 3.62 2.72 -7.03
N ILE A 123 3.09 1.77 -7.79
CA ILE A 123 1.91 1.94 -8.62
C ILE A 123 0.89 0.90 -8.18
N ILE A 124 -0.24 1.37 -7.65
CA ILE A 124 -1.37 0.53 -7.25
C ILE A 124 -2.46 0.71 -8.29
N THR A 125 -2.82 -0.38 -8.95
CA THR A 125 -3.87 -0.40 -9.95
C THR A 125 -5.18 -0.84 -9.30
N GLY A 126 -6.16 0.06 -9.30
CA GLY A 126 -7.52 -0.22 -8.81
C GLY A 126 -8.40 -0.91 -9.86
N ALA A 127 -9.73 -0.90 -9.63
CA ALA A 127 -10.71 -1.44 -10.59
C ALA A 127 -10.69 -0.67 -11.92
N THR A 128 -10.49 0.64 -11.83
CA THR A 128 -10.40 1.55 -12.97
C THR A 128 -9.07 2.31 -12.96
N PRO A 129 -8.61 2.84 -14.10
CA PRO A 129 -7.43 3.71 -14.15
C PRO A 129 -7.55 4.93 -13.21
N GLU A 130 -8.77 5.45 -13.03
CA GLU A 130 -9.06 6.57 -12.13
C GLU A 130 -8.90 6.21 -10.65
N ASP A 131 -9.10 4.93 -10.30
CA ASP A 131 -8.87 4.39 -8.95
C ASP A 131 -7.40 4.02 -8.70
N SER A 132 -6.51 4.26 -9.68
CA SER A 132 -5.09 3.98 -9.53
C SER A 132 -4.41 5.06 -8.71
N MET A 133 -3.51 4.63 -7.84
CA MET A 133 -2.67 5.50 -7.02
C MET A 133 -1.22 5.27 -7.39
N GLU A 134 -0.48 6.35 -7.60
CA GLU A 134 0.96 6.29 -7.78
C GLU A 134 1.63 7.03 -6.64
N MET A 135 2.78 6.52 -6.20
CA MET A 135 3.54 7.12 -5.13
C MET A 135 5.01 7.10 -5.51
N ILE A 136 5.69 8.19 -5.21
CA ILE A 136 7.14 8.31 -5.37
C ILE A 136 7.69 8.84 -4.06
N GLN A 137 8.78 8.27 -3.57
CA GLN A 137 9.52 8.82 -2.45
C GLN A 137 11.00 8.89 -2.81
N ILE A 138 11.61 10.04 -2.58
CA ILE A 138 13.03 10.31 -2.83
C ILE A 138 13.57 11.06 -1.62
N GLY A 139 14.48 10.42 -0.87
CA GLY A 139 14.94 10.96 0.41
C GLY A 139 13.77 11.20 1.38
N ASN A 140 13.59 12.47 1.79
CA ASN A 140 12.58 12.88 2.78
C ASN A 140 11.29 13.46 2.14
N GLN A 141 11.18 13.43 0.81
CA GLN A 141 10.01 13.92 0.09
C GLN A 141 9.23 12.74 -0.49
N SER A 142 7.91 12.85 -0.41
CA SER A 142 6.98 11.92 -1.02
C SER A 142 6.01 12.67 -1.93
N TRP A 143 5.57 11.99 -2.97
CA TRP A 143 4.55 12.45 -3.90
C TRP A 143 3.52 11.36 -4.06
N ILE A 144 2.25 11.72 -3.96
CA ILE A 144 1.12 10.81 -4.18
C ILE A 144 0.29 11.37 -5.32
N LYS A 145 0.09 10.57 -6.37
CA LYS A 145 -0.83 10.84 -7.45
C LYS A 145 -2.16 10.19 -7.15
N MET A 146 -3.22 10.99 -7.15
CA MET A 146 -4.60 10.50 -7.13
C MET A 146 -5.31 11.05 -8.35
N GLY A 147 -5.81 10.17 -9.22
CA GLY A 147 -6.30 10.56 -10.54
C GLY A 147 -5.20 11.25 -11.35
N ASN A 148 -5.42 12.52 -11.72
CA ASN A 148 -4.48 13.31 -12.53
C ASN A 148 -3.63 14.29 -11.73
N SER A 149 -3.80 14.36 -10.41
CA SER A 149 -3.16 15.38 -9.58
C SER A 149 -2.10 14.76 -8.69
N TRP A 150 -0.94 15.41 -8.65
CA TRP A 150 0.13 15.11 -7.70
C TRP A 150 -0.04 15.95 -6.45
N MET A 151 0.08 15.30 -5.31
CA MET A 151 0.24 15.94 -4.01
C MET A 151 1.66 15.66 -3.52
N GLN A 152 2.32 16.66 -2.98
CA GLN A 152 3.62 16.49 -2.35
C GLN A 152 3.44 16.48 -0.82
N SER A 153 4.15 15.60 -0.11
CA SER A 153 4.20 15.58 1.35
C SER A 153 5.62 15.34 1.86
N SER A 154 5.85 15.65 3.13
CA SER A 154 7.06 15.25 3.83
C SER A 154 6.97 13.79 4.29
N GLN A 155 8.10 13.09 4.42
CA GLN A 155 8.11 11.71 4.94
C GLN A 155 7.45 11.58 6.32
N GLU A 156 7.59 12.59 7.19
CA GLU A 156 6.96 12.60 8.52
C GLU A 156 5.42 12.52 8.46
N THR A 157 4.83 12.91 7.33
CA THR A 157 3.38 12.93 7.11
C THR A 157 2.91 11.94 6.06
N ALA A 158 3.84 11.37 5.28
CA ALA A 158 3.54 10.34 4.31
C ALA A 158 3.20 9.01 5.03
N PRO A 159 2.20 8.26 4.57
CA PRO A 159 1.94 6.93 5.12
C PRO A 159 3.18 6.04 4.98
N ASN A 160 3.45 5.23 6.01
CA ASN A 160 4.49 4.21 5.91
C ASN A 160 3.91 3.00 5.16
N PHE A 161 4.10 2.99 3.85
CA PHE A 161 3.47 2.00 2.99
C PHE A 161 4.13 0.62 3.04
N ASP A 162 5.40 0.55 3.45
CA ASP A 162 6.08 -0.71 3.72
C ASP A 162 5.37 -1.47 4.86
N GLU A 163 4.83 -0.74 5.85
CA GLU A 163 3.99 -1.30 6.92
C GLU A 163 2.56 -1.60 6.48
N GLN A 164 2.02 -0.82 5.53
CA GLN A 164 0.61 -0.89 5.20
C GLN A 164 0.26 -1.99 4.18
N PHE A 165 1.14 -2.28 3.22
CA PHE A 165 0.82 -3.19 2.11
C PHE A 165 1.40 -4.59 2.25
N MET A 166 2.38 -4.78 3.12
CA MET A 166 2.93 -6.09 3.41
C MET A 166 1.97 -6.82 4.34
N ILE A 167 1.23 -7.82 3.81
CA ILE A 167 0.40 -8.72 4.64
C ILE A 167 1.28 -9.41 5.69
N PHE A 168 2.54 -9.67 5.34
CA PHE A 168 3.54 -10.28 6.22
C PHE A 168 4.86 -9.54 6.10
N HIS A 169 5.45 -9.20 7.23
CA HIS A 169 6.82 -8.72 7.29
C HIS A 169 7.80 -9.91 7.32
N PRO A 170 8.97 -9.84 6.65
CA PRO A 170 9.94 -10.93 6.64
C PRO A 170 10.33 -11.43 8.04
N GLU A 171 10.48 -10.53 9.01
CA GLU A 171 10.77 -10.88 10.40
C GLU A 171 9.66 -11.73 11.05
N GLN A 172 8.41 -11.51 10.68
CA GLN A 172 7.29 -12.33 11.15
C GLN A 172 7.32 -13.73 10.57
N LEU A 173 8.01 -13.95 9.44
CA LEU A 173 8.21 -15.25 8.79
C LEU A 173 9.43 -16.01 9.35
N THR A 174 10.29 -15.36 10.13
CA THR A 174 11.53 -16.01 10.64
C THR A 174 11.33 -16.92 11.84
N ALA A 175 10.35 -16.65 12.71
CA ALA A 175 9.95 -17.65 13.70
C ALA A 175 9.34 -18.85 12.95
N GLY A 176 9.29 -20.06 13.50
CA GLY A 176 8.55 -21.17 12.88
C GLY A 176 9.02 -21.69 11.51
N TRP A 177 10.05 -21.13 10.86
CA TRP A 177 10.53 -21.63 9.57
C TRP A 177 11.00 -23.09 9.65
N GLU A 178 11.43 -23.55 10.82
CA GLU A 178 11.76 -24.95 11.10
C GLU A 178 10.57 -25.91 10.93
N THR A 179 9.34 -25.40 10.97
CA THR A 179 8.10 -26.16 10.79
C THR A 179 7.62 -26.18 9.33
N ALA A 180 8.26 -25.41 8.45
CA ALA A 180 7.95 -25.39 7.03
C ALA A 180 8.38 -26.69 6.34
N THR A 181 7.56 -27.19 5.42
CA THR A 181 7.93 -28.33 4.59
C THR A 181 8.79 -27.86 3.42
N LYS A 182 10.05 -28.31 3.35
CA LYS A 182 10.91 -28.09 2.19
C LYS A 182 10.40 -28.93 1.01
N ILE A 183 9.93 -28.27 -0.04
CA ILE A 183 9.37 -28.92 -1.24
C ILE A 183 10.48 -29.28 -2.23
N GLY A 184 11.42 -28.37 -2.48
CA GLY A 184 12.50 -28.59 -3.44
C GLY A 184 13.31 -27.35 -3.76
N LYS A 185 14.21 -27.47 -4.72
CA LYS A 185 14.93 -26.33 -5.32
C LYS A 185 14.35 -26.03 -6.70
N GLU A 186 14.21 -24.76 -7.03
CA GLU A 186 13.75 -24.30 -8.34
C GLU A 186 14.24 -22.88 -8.66
N LYS A 187 14.06 -22.46 -9.91
CA LYS A 187 14.39 -21.10 -10.34
C LYS A 187 13.15 -20.24 -10.43
N VAL A 188 13.14 -19.12 -9.72
CA VAL A 188 12.09 -18.08 -9.81
C VAL A 188 12.74 -16.80 -10.30
N ASN A 189 12.23 -16.22 -11.39
CA ASN A 189 12.79 -15.01 -12.01
C ASN A 189 14.31 -15.11 -12.32
N GLY A 190 14.79 -16.33 -12.62
CA GLY A 190 16.20 -16.62 -12.88
C GLY A 190 17.07 -16.86 -11.63
N ILE A 191 16.54 -16.61 -10.43
CA ILE A 191 17.22 -16.76 -9.14
C ILE A 191 17.06 -18.19 -8.64
N ASP A 192 18.14 -18.81 -8.17
CA ASP A 192 18.08 -20.11 -7.52
C ASP A 192 17.40 -19.98 -6.15
N THR A 193 16.35 -20.77 -5.93
CA THR A 193 15.55 -20.71 -4.71
C THR A 193 15.32 -22.10 -4.12
N THR A 194 15.09 -22.14 -2.81
CA THR A 194 14.49 -23.28 -2.13
C THR A 194 13.03 -22.96 -1.83
N HIS A 195 12.12 -23.82 -2.27
CA HIS A 195 10.68 -23.71 -2.06
C HIS A 195 10.28 -24.38 -0.74
N TYR A 196 9.61 -23.61 0.11
CA TYR A 196 9.04 -24.02 1.38
C TYR A 196 7.52 -23.84 1.37
N ARG A 197 6.81 -24.74 2.04
CA ARG A 197 5.37 -24.67 2.23
C ARG A 197 4.98 -24.73 3.70
N PHE A 198 4.12 -23.79 4.09
CA PHE A 198 3.40 -23.77 5.35
C PHE A 198 1.96 -24.15 5.05
N ASP A 199 1.51 -25.31 5.54
CA ASP A 199 0.11 -25.71 5.47
C ASP A 199 -0.70 -25.06 6.61
N LYS A 200 -2.01 -25.32 6.68
CA LYS A 200 -2.88 -24.67 7.68
C LYS A 200 -2.43 -24.94 9.12
N PRO A 201 -2.15 -26.19 9.55
CA PRO A 201 -1.63 -26.45 10.89
C PRO A 201 -0.35 -25.66 11.21
N THR A 202 0.62 -25.69 10.29
CA THR A 202 1.89 -24.97 10.45
C THR A 202 1.66 -23.46 10.49
N PHE A 203 0.85 -22.92 9.57
CA PHE A 203 0.47 -21.51 9.49
C PHE A 203 -0.22 -21.03 10.77
N LEU A 204 -1.19 -21.77 11.30
CA LEU A 204 -1.91 -21.40 12.52
C LEU A 204 -1.05 -21.50 13.78
N GLN A 205 -0.13 -22.45 13.83
CA GLN A 205 0.79 -22.62 14.95
C GLN A 205 1.79 -21.46 15.02
N PHE A 206 2.25 -20.99 13.87
CA PHE A 206 3.33 -20.04 13.74
C PHE A 206 2.86 -18.58 13.62
N MET A 207 1.82 -18.36 12.82
CA MET A 207 1.30 -17.07 12.36
C MET A 207 0.84 -16.10 13.44
N LEU A 208 0.31 -16.65 14.53
CA LEU A 208 -0.80 -16.02 15.20
C LEU A 208 -0.70 -16.21 16.71
N ASP A 209 -0.91 -15.12 17.45
CA ASP A 209 -1.29 -15.19 18.85
C ASP A 209 -2.60 -16.00 19.01
N GLU A 210 -2.92 -16.37 20.26
CA GLU A 210 -4.08 -17.23 20.55
C GLU A 210 -5.40 -16.63 20.02
N GLU A 211 -5.55 -15.30 20.08
CA GLU A 211 -6.74 -14.60 19.59
C GLU A 211 -6.85 -14.69 18.07
N THR A 212 -5.75 -14.43 17.37
CA THR A 212 -5.73 -14.43 15.91
C THR A 212 -5.87 -15.85 15.38
N ARG A 213 -5.30 -16.85 16.06
CA ARG A 213 -5.44 -18.27 15.71
C ARG A 213 -6.91 -18.70 15.70
N ALA A 214 -7.68 -18.29 16.70
CA ALA A 214 -9.10 -18.61 16.79
C ALA A 214 -9.90 -18.04 15.60
N LYS A 215 -9.50 -16.88 15.06
CA LYS A 215 -10.16 -16.28 13.87
C LYS A 215 -9.99 -17.14 12.62
N TYR A 216 -8.79 -17.69 12.42
CA TYR A 216 -8.44 -18.44 11.20
C TYR A 216 -8.61 -19.96 11.31
N GLU A 217 -8.98 -20.47 12.50
CA GLU A 217 -9.25 -21.91 12.70
C GLU A 217 -10.39 -22.42 11.80
N ASN A 218 -11.34 -21.54 11.45
CA ASN A 218 -12.49 -21.85 10.60
C ASN A 218 -12.20 -21.80 9.09
N LEU A 219 -11.00 -21.40 8.67
CA LEU A 219 -10.64 -21.45 7.25
C LEU A 219 -10.58 -22.90 6.75
N ASP A 220 -11.08 -23.17 5.55
CA ASP A 220 -10.92 -24.48 4.91
C ASP A 220 -9.47 -24.65 4.41
N VAL A 221 -8.87 -23.57 3.91
CA VAL A 221 -7.51 -23.51 3.40
C VAL A 221 -6.78 -22.34 4.04
N ALA A 222 -5.56 -22.59 4.51
CA ALA A 222 -4.58 -21.55 4.80
C ALA A 222 -3.21 -22.12 4.40
N GLN A 223 -2.59 -21.54 3.39
CA GLN A 223 -1.32 -22.01 2.86
C GLN A 223 -0.45 -20.82 2.50
N ILE A 224 0.85 -20.93 2.79
CA ILE A 224 1.87 -20.03 2.30
C ILE A 224 2.97 -20.85 1.62
N ASP A 225 3.29 -20.50 0.39
CA ASP A 225 4.47 -20.97 -0.34
C ASP A 225 5.51 -19.85 -0.35
N ILE A 226 6.75 -20.14 0.05
CA ILE A 226 7.86 -19.18 0.07
C ILE A 226 9.02 -19.74 -0.75
N TYR A 227 9.57 -18.91 -1.62
CA TYR A 227 10.71 -19.21 -2.46
C TYR A 227 11.88 -18.36 -1.99
N LEU A 228 12.77 -18.98 -1.21
CA LEU A 228 13.89 -18.31 -0.55
C LEU A 228 15.16 -18.46 -1.39
N ALA A 229 15.83 -17.35 -1.71
CA ALA A 229 17.14 -17.40 -2.34
C ALA A 229 18.21 -17.93 -1.38
N ASP A 230 19.31 -18.48 -1.91
CA ASP A 230 20.43 -18.97 -1.09
C ASP A 230 21.09 -17.83 -0.26
N GLU A 231 20.95 -16.57 -0.67
CA GLU A 231 21.40 -15.41 0.12
C GLU A 231 20.41 -14.99 1.23
N GLY A 232 19.27 -15.67 1.38
CA GLY A 232 18.37 -15.51 2.54
C GLY A 232 17.24 -14.50 2.36
N TYR A 233 16.96 -14.00 1.16
CA TYR A 233 15.81 -13.12 0.91
C TYR A 233 14.69 -13.85 0.16
N ILE A 234 13.44 -13.39 0.35
CA ILE A 234 12.26 -13.95 -0.34
C ILE A 234 12.22 -13.43 -1.77
N VAL A 235 12.24 -14.34 -2.75
CA VAL A 235 12.06 -14.03 -4.18
C VAL A 235 10.59 -14.05 -4.55
N LYS A 236 9.83 -14.98 -3.97
CA LYS A 236 8.39 -15.12 -4.20
C LYS A 236 7.69 -15.62 -2.96
N MET A 237 6.48 -15.14 -2.74
CA MET A 237 5.56 -15.65 -1.73
C MET A 237 4.18 -15.78 -2.35
N VAL A 238 3.51 -16.91 -2.12
CA VAL A 238 2.12 -17.14 -2.54
C VAL A 238 1.30 -17.51 -1.32
N THR A 239 0.29 -16.71 -1.02
CA THR A 239 -0.67 -16.97 0.06
C THR A 239 -1.98 -17.42 -0.56
N HIS A 240 -2.57 -18.47 0.02
CA HIS A 240 -3.90 -18.93 -0.35
C HIS A 240 -4.70 -19.22 0.92
N MET A 241 -5.76 -18.45 1.12
CA MET A 241 -6.72 -18.63 2.19
C MET A 241 -8.11 -18.82 1.60
N ALA A 242 -8.88 -19.77 2.11
CA ALA A 242 -10.25 -20.00 1.66
C ALA A 242 -11.13 -20.52 2.80
N GLY A 243 -12.42 -20.24 2.73
CA GLY A 243 -13.41 -20.67 3.71
C GLY A 243 -14.06 -19.51 4.44
N LYS A 244 -14.66 -19.79 5.60
CA LYS A 244 -15.32 -18.78 6.44
C LYS A 244 -14.31 -18.03 7.30
N GLY A 245 -14.58 -16.76 7.57
CA GLY A 245 -13.70 -15.90 8.36
C GLY A 245 -12.52 -15.32 7.58
N VAL A 246 -12.41 -15.56 6.27
CA VAL A 246 -11.36 -14.95 5.43
C VAL A 246 -11.55 -13.43 5.29
N GLU A 247 -12.80 -12.96 5.29
CA GLU A 247 -13.17 -11.54 5.34
C GLU A 247 -13.73 -11.24 6.73
N GLU A 248 -13.00 -10.47 7.52
CA GLU A 248 -13.31 -10.23 8.93
C GLU A 248 -14.66 -9.53 9.12
N SER A 249 -15.07 -8.68 8.17
CA SER A 249 -16.37 -8.00 8.22
C SER A 249 -17.56 -8.92 7.91
N LYS A 250 -17.31 -10.11 7.35
CA LYS A 250 -18.33 -11.08 6.90
C LYS A 250 -17.93 -12.51 7.27
N PRO A 251 -17.75 -12.81 8.58
CA PRO A 251 -17.11 -14.05 9.02
C PRO A 251 -17.93 -15.31 8.69
N ASP A 252 -19.25 -15.19 8.52
CA ASP A 252 -20.14 -16.33 8.24
C ASP A 252 -20.17 -16.74 6.75
N LEU A 253 -19.67 -15.89 5.85
CA LEU A 253 -19.66 -16.09 4.41
C LEU A 253 -18.34 -16.72 3.98
N ALA A 254 -18.41 -17.64 3.01
CA ALA A 254 -17.22 -18.22 2.42
C ALA A 254 -16.57 -17.25 1.43
N GLY A 255 -15.25 -17.15 1.47
CA GLY A 255 -14.47 -16.43 0.47
C GLY A 255 -13.16 -17.16 0.16
N GLU A 256 -12.41 -16.58 -0.76
CA GLU A 256 -11.06 -16.99 -1.13
C GLU A 256 -10.21 -15.72 -1.29
N LEU A 257 -9.01 -15.73 -0.70
CA LEU A 257 -7.98 -14.72 -0.88
C LEU A 257 -6.72 -15.41 -1.39
N LYS A 258 -6.25 -14.98 -2.56
CA LYS A 258 -4.97 -15.38 -3.13
C LYS A 258 -4.09 -14.15 -3.22
N SER A 259 -2.90 -14.21 -2.63
CA SER A 259 -1.90 -13.15 -2.78
C SER A 259 -0.63 -13.73 -3.37
N THR A 260 0.00 -13.02 -4.29
CA THR A 260 1.33 -13.33 -4.81
C THR A 260 2.20 -12.10 -4.66
N PHE A 261 3.37 -12.27 -4.06
CA PHE A 261 4.43 -11.28 -3.99
C PHE A 261 5.65 -11.84 -4.73
N GLU A 262 6.29 -11.04 -5.59
CA GLU A 262 7.46 -11.43 -6.36
C GLU A 262 8.48 -10.29 -6.41
N VAL A 263 9.76 -10.63 -6.27
CA VAL A 263 10.90 -9.75 -6.54
C VAL A 263 11.56 -10.17 -7.86
N TYR A 264 11.91 -9.20 -8.68
CA TYR A 264 12.53 -9.41 -10.00
C TYR A 264 13.40 -8.22 -10.41
N ASP A 265 14.07 -8.33 -11.57
CA ASP A 265 14.93 -7.28 -12.15
C ASP A 265 16.01 -6.77 -11.18
N LEU A 266 16.69 -7.69 -10.47
CA LEU A 266 17.75 -7.34 -9.52
C LEU A 266 18.91 -6.61 -10.22
N ASN A 267 19.32 -5.48 -9.66
CA ASN A 267 20.36 -4.59 -10.19
C ASN A 267 20.09 -4.07 -11.62
N ALA A 268 18.85 -4.11 -12.10
CA ALA A 268 18.48 -3.45 -13.35
C ALA A 268 18.65 -1.92 -13.23
N PRO A 269 18.96 -1.21 -14.33
CA PRO A 269 19.00 0.24 -14.33
C PRO A 269 17.57 0.79 -14.14
N ILE A 270 17.26 1.23 -12.92
CA ILE A 270 15.99 1.86 -12.54
C ILE A 270 16.29 3.31 -12.19
N GLU A 271 15.53 4.23 -12.76
CA GLU A 271 15.59 5.66 -12.46
C GLU A 271 14.22 6.11 -11.94
N ILE A 272 14.22 6.74 -10.75
CA ILE A 272 13.01 7.27 -10.12
C ILE A 272 13.22 8.77 -9.94
N THR A 273 12.41 9.58 -10.61
CA THR A 273 12.49 11.04 -10.59
C THR A 273 11.29 11.65 -9.88
N ALA A 274 11.47 12.78 -9.21
CA ALA A 274 10.36 13.54 -8.65
C ALA A 274 9.41 13.98 -9.78
N PRO A 275 8.09 13.90 -9.58
CA PRO A 275 7.15 14.44 -10.55
C PRO A 275 7.22 15.97 -10.56
N GLU A 276 6.87 16.58 -11.68
CA GLU A 276 6.64 18.02 -11.75
C GLU A 276 5.35 18.36 -11.00
N VAL A 277 5.47 19.09 -9.89
CA VAL A 277 4.33 19.67 -9.16
C VAL A 277 4.35 21.17 -9.39
N PRO A 278 3.36 21.72 -10.11
CA PRO A 278 3.25 23.16 -10.29
C PRO A 278 3.22 23.87 -8.94
N SER A 279 3.92 25.00 -8.83
CA SER A 279 3.81 25.82 -7.62
C SER A 279 2.38 26.30 -7.49
N VAL A 280 1.80 26.25 -6.28
CA VAL A 280 0.47 26.80 -5.99
C VAL A 280 0.38 28.30 -6.31
N THR A 281 1.52 28.99 -6.39
CA THR A 281 1.63 30.41 -6.75
C THR A 281 2.08 30.68 -8.18
N GLU A 282 2.24 29.64 -9.00
CA GLU A 282 2.75 29.78 -10.37
C GLU A 282 1.89 30.75 -11.21
N GLY A 283 2.54 31.75 -11.80
CA GLY A 283 1.88 32.77 -12.65
C GLY A 283 1.08 33.85 -11.89
N LEU A 284 0.99 33.78 -10.56
CA LEU A 284 0.19 34.70 -9.75
C LEU A 284 0.90 36.01 -9.38
N GLY A 285 2.22 36.07 -9.54
CA GLY A 285 3.01 37.28 -9.28
C GLY A 285 3.44 37.47 -7.83
N PHE A 286 3.24 36.46 -6.98
CA PHE A 286 3.76 36.40 -5.61
C PHE A 286 4.24 34.97 -5.29
N THR A 287 4.94 34.80 -4.18
CA THR A 287 5.30 33.51 -3.58
C THR A 287 4.82 33.48 -2.13
N ILE A 288 4.64 32.29 -1.56
CA ILE A 288 4.31 32.18 -0.13
C ILE A 288 5.53 32.57 0.70
N PRO A 289 5.42 33.55 1.62
CA PRO A 289 6.51 33.87 2.53
C PRO A 289 6.82 32.66 3.43
N GLU A 290 8.06 32.20 3.49
CA GLU A 290 8.44 31.07 4.34
C GLU A 290 9.27 31.57 5.53
N PRO A 291 8.77 31.48 6.78
CA PRO A 291 9.57 31.87 7.94
C PRO A 291 10.74 30.89 8.16
N ALA A 292 11.77 31.34 8.88
CA ALA A 292 12.89 30.48 9.24
C ALA A 292 12.41 29.24 10.03
N GLY A 293 12.80 28.05 9.59
CA GLY A 293 12.37 26.79 10.21
C GLY A 293 11.00 26.28 9.74
N ALA A 294 10.38 26.93 8.74
CA ALA A 294 9.24 26.35 8.04
C ALA A 294 9.66 25.09 7.27
N LYS A 295 8.83 24.05 7.35
CA LYS A 295 8.92 22.85 6.52
C LYS A 295 7.57 22.65 5.83
N GLN A 296 7.57 22.55 4.50
CA GLN A 296 6.36 22.18 3.76
C GLN A 296 5.92 20.78 4.21
N ALA A 297 4.75 20.70 4.81
CA ALA A 297 4.15 19.44 5.25
C ALA A 297 3.42 18.78 4.08
N TRP A 298 2.67 19.57 3.30
CA TRP A 298 1.84 19.07 2.21
C TRP A 298 1.53 20.17 1.18
N ALA A 299 1.37 19.82 -0.10
CA ALA A 299 0.91 20.72 -1.15
C ALA A 299 0.03 19.99 -2.17
N GLN A 300 -1.05 20.65 -2.60
CA GLN A 300 -1.90 20.28 -3.73
C GLN A 300 -2.34 21.54 -4.49
N GLU A 301 -3.03 21.38 -5.62
CA GLU A 301 -3.55 22.52 -6.39
C GLU A 301 -4.36 23.49 -5.49
N GLY A 302 -3.93 24.76 -5.45
CA GLY A 302 -4.58 25.81 -4.68
C GLY A 302 -4.43 25.70 -3.15
N MET A 303 -3.70 24.72 -2.62
CA MET A 303 -3.53 24.60 -1.17
C MET A 303 -2.13 24.10 -0.78
N VAL A 304 -1.52 24.72 0.22
CA VAL A 304 -0.25 24.24 0.78
C VAL A 304 -0.23 24.42 2.29
N MET A 305 0.49 23.54 2.98
CA MET A 305 0.60 23.50 4.42
C MET A 305 2.08 23.50 4.82
N TYR A 306 2.42 24.32 5.81
CA TYR A 306 3.73 24.38 6.43
C TYR A 306 3.64 24.12 7.93
N ASN A 307 4.61 23.38 8.46
CA ASN A 307 4.89 23.34 9.89
C ASN A 307 5.99 24.35 10.20
N VAL A 308 5.72 25.27 11.13
CA VAL A 308 6.58 26.40 11.47
C VAL A 308 7.05 26.25 12.91
N SER A 309 8.36 26.08 13.08
CA SER A 309 9.00 25.97 14.39
C SER A 309 9.57 27.31 14.86
N GLY A 310 9.62 27.54 16.17
CA GLY A 310 10.34 28.68 16.75
C GLY A 310 9.64 30.04 16.63
N MET A 311 8.32 30.05 16.35
CA MET A 311 7.50 31.26 16.33
C MET A 311 6.24 31.07 17.18
N THR A 312 5.81 32.15 17.81
CA THR A 312 4.48 32.27 18.41
C THR A 312 3.43 32.60 17.36
N LEU A 313 2.14 32.34 17.66
CA LEU A 313 1.04 32.68 16.75
C LEU A 313 1.05 34.16 16.34
N ALA A 314 1.30 35.06 17.29
CA ALA A 314 1.35 36.50 17.04
C ALA A 314 2.50 36.88 16.08
N GLU A 315 3.68 36.29 16.25
CA GLU A 315 4.81 36.51 15.35
C GLU A 315 4.51 35.98 13.94
N ALA A 316 3.87 34.82 13.84
CA ALA A 316 3.49 34.24 12.55
C ALA A 316 2.46 35.11 11.81
N VAL A 317 1.46 35.63 12.53
CA VAL A 317 0.46 36.55 11.96
C VAL A 317 1.12 37.80 11.36
N GLU A 318 2.00 38.46 12.11
CA GLU A 318 2.69 39.66 11.63
C GLU A 318 3.67 39.35 10.49
N PHE A 319 4.34 38.20 10.54
CA PHE A 319 5.21 37.73 9.47
C PHE A 319 4.46 37.57 8.15
N TYR A 320 3.33 36.84 8.14
CA TYR A 320 2.57 36.61 6.91
C TYR A 320 1.87 37.88 6.41
N LYS A 321 1.32 38.70 7.30
CA LYS A 321 0.78 40.02 6.93
C LYS A 321 1.81 40.83 6.15
N LYS A 322 2.98 41.03 6.74
CA LYS A 322 4.06 41.80 6.12
C LYS A 322 4.52 41.15 4.81
N GLY A 323 4.76 39.83 4.83
CA GLY A 323 5.32 39.09 3.70
C GLY A 323 4.42 39.13 2.46
N PHE A 324 3.09 39.06 2.61
CA PHE A 324 2.18 39.21 1.48
C PHE A 324 1.98 40.67 1.06
N THR A 325 1.92 41.61 2.00
CA THR A 325 1.78 43.04 1.64
C THR A 325 3.00 43.60 0.91
N ASP A 326 4.21 43.17 1.27
CA ASP A 326 5.44 43.55 0.57
C ASP A 326 5.47 43.06 -0.88
N GLN A 327 4.70 42.00 -1.19
CA GLN A 327 4.53 41.45 -2.53
C GLN A 327 3.34 42.05 -3.28
N GLY A 328 2.70 43.09 -2.73
CA GLY A 328 1.62 43.82 -3.38
C GLY A 328 0.21 43.28 -3.13
N LEU A 329 0.04 42.27 -2.27
CA LEU A 329 -1.30 41.82 -1.90
C LEU A 329 -1.90 42.75 -0.84
N LYS A 330 -3.20 43.05 -0.97
CA LYS A 330 -3.94 43.87 -0.02
C LYS A 330 -4.52 43.00 1.10
N TYR A 331 -4.14 43.26 2.35
CA TYR A 331 -4.76 42.64 3.51
C TYR A 331 -6.23 43.07 3.68
N ILE A 332 -7.12 42.11 3.95
CA ILE A 332 -8.56 42.31 4.12
C ILE A 332 -8.92 42.11 5.60
N GLU A 333 -8.89 43.21 6.36
CA GLU A 333 -9.12 43.20 7.81
C GLU A 333 -10.50 42.64 8.17
N ASP A 334 -11.56 43.07 7.50
CA ASP A 334 -12.95 42.66 7.78
C ASP A 334 -13.22 41.16 7.55
N SER A 335 -12.37 40.48 6.78
CA SER A 335 -12.46 39.03 6.52
C SER A 335 -11.42 38.22 7.29
N SER A 336 -10.58 38.89 8.08
CA SER A 336 -9.55 38.26 8.88
C SER A 336 -10.00 38.14 10.34
N THR A 337 -9.50 37.13 11.05
CA THR A 337 -9.79 36.91 12.46
C THR A 337 -8.52 36.44 13.17
N THR A 338 -8.29 36.89 14.39
CA THR A 338 -7.19 36.42 15.23
C THR A 338 -7.69 36.21 16.64
N THR A 339 -7.37 35.05 17.20
CA THR A 339 -7.68 34.65 18.58
C THR A 339 -6.40 34.18 19.25
N ASP A 340 -6.49 33.81 20.53
CA ASP A 340 -5.35 33.26 21.26
C ASP A 340 -4.93 31.85 20.77
N THR A 341 -5.81 31.14 20.05
CA THR A 341 -5.60 29.74 19.64
C THR A 341 -5.49 29.53 18.15
N PHE A 342 -5.90 30.50 17.31
CA PHE A 342 -5.72 30.45 15.87
C PHE A 342 -5.88 31.84 15.24
N ALA A 343 -5.43 31.97 13.99
CA ALA A 343 -5.67 33.13 13.15
C ALA A 343 -6.09 32.70 11.73
N THR A 344 -6.94 33.49 11.10
CA THR A 344 -7.27 33.43 9.67
C THR A 344 -6.99 34.79 9.07
N LEU A 345 -6.13 34.86 8.05
CA LEU A 345 -5.73 36.09 7.39
C LEU A 345 -6.16 36.03 5.92
N GLU A 346 -6.78 37.09 5.44
CA GLU A 346 -7.27 37.19 4.06
C GLU A 346 -6.51 38.27 3.29
N PHE A 347 -6.09 37.94 2.08
CA PHE A 347 -5.36 38.85 1.18
C PHE A 347 -5.95 38.82 -0.23
N GLN A 348 -5.97 39.98 -0.88
CA GLN A 348 -6.42 40.14 -2.25
C GLN A 348 -5.26 40.63 -3.13
N GLY A 349 -4.86 39.82 -4.11
CA GLY A 349 -3.99 40.23 -5.21
C GLY A 349 -4.79 40.52 -6.49
N GLU A 350 -4.10 40.89 -7.57
CA GLU A 350 -4.75 41.13 -8.88
C GLU A 350 -5.28 39.85 -9.53
N LYS A 351 -4.59 38.72 -9.33
CA LYS A 351 -4.87 37.45 -10.00
C LYS A 351 -5.37 36.35 -9.07
N ALA A 352 -5.36 36.59 -7.76
CA ALA A 352 -5.75 35.59 -6.78
C ALA A 352 -6.13 36.20 -5.43
N LYS A 353 -6.90 35.44 -4.67
CA LYS A 353 -7.16 35.63 -3.25
C LYS A 353 -6.38 34.59 -2.45
N VAL A 354 -5.83 34.98 -1.30
CA VAL A 354 -5.07 34.09 -0.41
C VAL A 354 -5.70 34.11 0.98
N SER A 355 -6.05 32.94 1.49
CA SER A 355 -6.45 32.71 2.87
C SER A 355 -5.33 31.97 3.60
N VAL A 356 -4.94 32.45 4.78
CA VAL A 356 -3.91 31.84 5.63
C VAL A 356 -4.52 31.48 6.98
N MET A 357 -4.65 30.20 7.27
CA MET A 357 -5.04 29.70 8.58
C MET A 357 -3.80 29.29 9.38
N ILE A 358 -3.64 29.82 10.59
CA ILE A 358 -2.49 29.56 11.46
C ILE A 358 -3.01 29.04 12.79
N SER A 359 -2.53 27.88 13.23
CA SER A 359 -2.93 27.28 14.52
C SER A 359 -1.79 26.49 15.16
N PRO A 360 -1.64 26.47 16.49
CA PRO A 360 -0.69 25.59 17.16
C PRO A 360 -1.08 24.12 17.01
N ASP A 361 -0.12 23.30 16.59
CA ASP A 361 -0.21 21.85 16.64
C ASP A 361 -0.08 21.38 18.10
N GLN A 362 -1.11 20.70 18.58
CA GLN A 362 -1.23 20.31 20.00
C GLN A 362 -0.24 19.22 20.41
N ASN A 363 0.35 18.50 19.45
CA ASN A 363 1.23 17.36 19.71
C ASN A 363 2.70 17.75 19.65
N THR A 364 3.05 18.66 18.74
CA THR A 364 4.44 19.01 18.44
C THR A 364 4.86 20.35 19.03
N GLY A 365 3.91 21.20 19.40
CA GLY A 365 4.19 22.58 19.83
C GLY A 365 4.70 23.48 18.70
N THR A 366 4.61 23.03 17.45
CA THR A 366 4.86 23.85 16.25
C THR A 366 3.57 24.57 15.83
N LEU A 367 3.67 25.56 14.95
CA LEU A 367 2.48 26.14 14.30
C LEU A 367 2.25 25.46 12.95
N THR A 368 1.00 25.15 12.64
CA THR A 368 0.56 24.78 11.30
C THR A 368 0.05 26.03 10.60
N ALA A 369 0.58 26.32 9.41
CA ALA A 369 0.09 27.37 8.51
C ALA A 369 -0.45 26.72 7.23
N VAL A 370 -1.76 26.86 6.99
CA VAL A 370 -2.47 26.37 5.81
C VAL A 370 -2.81 27.55 4.91
N PHE A 371 -2.42 27.48 3.66
CA PHE A 371 -2.66 28.49 2.64
C PHE A 371 -3.66 27.94 1.64
N THR A 372 -4.74 28.67 1.41
CA THR A 372 -5.69 28.41 0.32
C THR A 372 -5.61 29.55 -0.67
N ILE A 373 -5.41 29.23 -1.95
CA ILE A 373 -5.21 30.18 -3.04
C ILE A 373 -6.31 29.95 -4.07
N GLU A 374 -7.15 30.97 -4.24
CA GLU A 374 -8.22 31.00 -5.22
C GLU A 374 -7.81 31.92 -6.35
N LYS A 375 -7.62 31.38 -7.56
CA LYS A 375 -7.35 32.20 -8.75
C LYS A 375 -8.58 33.05 -9.06
N SER A 376 -8.36 34.33 -9.32
CA SER A 376 -9.41 35.22 -9.82
C SER A 376 -9.65 34.93 -11.30
N GLU A 377 -10.92 34.82 -11.71
CA GLU A 377 -11.32 34.60 -13.11
C GLU A 377 -10.97 35.77 -14.03
#